data_AF-A0ABD5RAD3-F1
#
_entry.id   AF-A0ABD5RAD3-F1
#
_cell.length_a   1.000
_cell.length_b   1.000
_cell.length_c   1.000
_cell.angle_alpha   90.00
_cell.angle_beta   90.00
_cell.angle_gamma   90.00
#
_symmetry.space_group_name_H-M   'P 1'
#
loop_
_entity.id
_entity.type
_entity.pdbx_description
1 polymer ?
#
loop_
_entity_poly.entity_id
_entity_poly.type
_entity_poly.pdbx_seq_one_letter_code
_entity_poly.pdbx_strand_id
1 'polypeptide(L)'
;MQVAVLGAGYAGVTLARKLESRLPPDADVVLVDADPTHLVQHEVHRVIRRPSVADAIQVPLAELFDRVEVRVAEIADVDTDAKADGTPGGHATFESGETLDYDYGAVCLGAETAFYDIPGLREHATPLKRVDHAESIRADFLDLCETGGTAVVGGAGLSGVQVAGELAALAREKDADDRVDVVLLEQLDSVAPSFPENFQEAVSEALVERGVEIRTGTTVTEVRDGEITTDASRGDATESDSRERTLAYGQLVWTGGIAGTPAMDDDRPVVRRDLRLTDSTFVVGDAGRVVDADGQAVPASASAAIREASTAAANLEKLIEHDLSGEGGFAPRLDAYRFDVPGWIVSVGDGAVAQVGPTVVTGGAAKAMKATVGAGHLGSVGAVRQAVDLVEEELQA
;
A
#
# COMPACT_ATOMS: atom_id res chain seq x y z
N MET A 1 -25.72 -17.90 3.99
CA MET A 1 -25.14 -16.90 4.93
C MET A 1 -24.30 -15.96 4.09
N GLN A 2 -24.49 -14.64 4.21
CA GLN A 2 -23.82 -13.66 3.37
C GLN A 2 -22.51 -13.19 4.01
N VAL A 3 -21.40 -13.33 3.29
CA VAL A 3 -20.07 -12.90 3.72
C VAL A 3 -19.54 -11.84 2.75
N ALA A 4 -19.31 -10.63 3.24
CA ALA A 4 -18.80 -9.53 2.42
C ALA A 4 -17.29 -9.31 2.62
N VAL A 5 -16.57 -9.17 1.50
CA VAL A 5 -15.19 -8.68 1.47
C VAL A 5 -15.20 -7.34 0.72
N LEU A 6 -14.92 -6.26 1.44
CA LEU A 6 -15.03 -4.89 0.93
C LEU A 6 -13.65 -4.37 0.57
N GLY A 7 -13.32 -4.36 -0.72
CA GLY A 7 -12.02 -4.00 -1.28
C GLY A 7 -11.27 -5.24 -1.80
N ALA A 8 -10.63 -5.11 -2.96
CA ALA A 8 -9.93 -6.16 -3.70
C ALA A 8 -8.43 -5.88 -3.85
N GLY A 9 -7.84 -5.18 -2.87
CA GLY A 9 -6.38 -5.09 -2.70
C GLY A 9 -5.76 -6.42 -2.20
N TYR A 10 -4.53 -6.34 -1.65
CA TYR A 10 -3.82 -7.53 -1.14
C TYR A 10 -4.63 -8.32 -0.11
N ALA A 11 -5.21 -7.62 0.87
CA ALA A 11 -6.00 -8.24 1.93
C ALA A 11 -7.25 -8.92 1.36
N GLY A 12 -8.03 -8.19 0.58
CA GLY A 12 -9.32 -8.63 0.08
C GLY A 12 -9.24 -9.84 -0.84
N VAL A 13 -8.39 -9.79 -1.88
CA VAL A 13 -8.23 -10.91 -2.81
C VAL A 13 -7.71 -12.15 -2.11
N THR A 14 -6.71 -11.99 -1.23
CA THR A 14 -6.17 -13.10 -0.44
C THR A 14 -7.23 -13.70 0.47
N LEU A 15 -8.03 -12.86 1.12
CA LEU A 15 -9.08 -13.28 2.03
C LEU A 15 -10.18 -14.02 1.26
N ALA A 16 -10.72 -13.42 0.20
CA ALA A 16 -11.77 -14.01 -0.64
C ALA A 16 -11.35 -15.38 -1.19
N ARG A 17 -10.11 -15.51 -1.68
CA ARG A 17 -9.59 -16.79 -2.20
C ARG A 17 -9.49 -17.87 -1.11
N LYS A 18 -9.14 -17.49 0.11
CA LYS A 18 -9.11 -18.42 1.25
C LYS A 18 -10.52 -18.79 1.70
N LEU A 19 -11.43 -17.84 1.81
CA LEU A 19 -12.82 -18.09 2.18
C LEU A 19 -13.50 -19.02 1.16
N GLU A 20 -13.28 -18.82 -0.14
CA GLU A 20 -13.77 -19.71 -1.20
C GLU A 20 -13.37 -21.17 -1.00
N SER A 21 -12.14 -21.40 -0.54
CA SER A 21 -11.59 -22.75 -0.29
C SER A 21 -12.01 -23.36 1.05
N ARG A 22 -12.38 -22.54 2.03
CA ARG A 22 -12.64 -22.93 3.42
C ARG A 22 -14.13 -23.07 3.72
N LEU A 23 -14.93 -22.13 3.22
CA LEU A 23 -16.32 -22.03 3.57
C LEU A 23 -17.20 -23.06 2.82
N PRO A 24 -18.22 -23.61 3.50
CA PRO A 24 -19.15 -24.54 2.89
C PRO A 24 -19.94 -23.88 1.74
N PRO A 25 -20.58 -24.67 0.86
CA PRO A 25 -21.44 -24.17 -0.22
C PRO A 25 -22.57 -23.23 0.22
N ASP A 26 -23.03 -23.33 1.47
CA ASP A 26 -24.15 -22.55 2.01
C ASP A 26 -23.74 -21.14 2.50
N ALA A 27 -22.46 -20.80 2.38
CA ALA A 27 -21.93 -19.46 2.64
C ALA A 27 -21.61 -18.76 1.31
N ASP A 28 -22.35 -17.69 1.03
CA ASP A 28 -22.24 -16.88 -0.18
C ASP A 28 -21.22 -15.77 0.08
N VAL A 29 -20.09 -15.79 -0.64
CA VAL A 29 -19.02 -14.80 -0.52
C VAL A 29 -19.15 -13.79 -1.65
N VAL A 30 -19.23 -12.50 -1.30
CA VAL A 30 -19.19 -11.39 -2.26
C VAL A 30 -17.95 -10.54 -2.01
N LEU A 31 -17.18 -10.30 -3.08
CA LEU A 31 -16.06 -9.38 -3.11
C LEU A 31 -16.52 -8.11 -3.85
N VAL A 32 -16.46 -6.97 -3.18
CA VAL A 32 -16.82 -5.67 -3.75
C VAL A 32 -15.58 -4.81 -3.92
N ASP A 33 -15.37 -4.25 -5.11
CA ASP A 33 -14.33 -3.24 -5.34
C ASP A 33 -14.76 -2.24 -6.42
N ALA A 34 -14.22 -1.03 -6.39
CA ALA A 34 -14.51 -0.03 -7.41
C ALA A 34 -13.83 -0.36 -8.75
N ASP A 35 -12.67 -1.03 -8.71
CA ASP A 35 -11.90 -1.44 -9.87
C ASP A 35 -12.20 -2.92 -10.23
N PRO A 36 -12.41 -3.25 -11.52
CA PRO A 36 -12.59 -4.63 -11.95
C PRO A 36 -11.30 -5.48 -11.87
N THR A 37 -10.17 -4.90 -11.44
CA THR A 37 -8.86 -5.55 -11.36
C THR A 37 -8.24 -5.45 -9.97
N HIS A 38 -7.49 -6.49 -9.60
CA HIS A 38 -6.56 -6.45 -8.49
C HIS A 38 -5.23 -5.83 -8.95
N LEU A 39 -4.83 -4.73 -8.30
CA LEU A 39 -3.56 -4.06 -8.56
C LEU A 39 -2.45 -4.58 -7.65
N VAL A 40 -1.34 -5.05 -8.23
CA VAL A 40 -0.08 -5.33 -7.53
C VAL A 40 0.62 -4.01 -7.22
N GLN A 41 0.04 -3.26 -6.28
CA GLN A 41 0.37 -1.88 -5.98
C GLN A 41 1.85 -1.60 -5.68
N HIS A 42 2.58 -2.54 -5.08
CA HIS A 42 3.99 -2.33 -4.74
C HIS A 42 4.92 -2.27 -5.97
N GLU A 43 4.42 -2.63 -7.16
CA GLU A 43 5.13 -2.53 -8.43
C GLU A 43 4.73 -1.31 -9.26
N VAL A 44 3.75 -0.51 -8.83
CA VAL A 44 3.27 0.67 -9.58
C VAL A 44 4.38 1.68 -9.88
N HIS A 45 5.38 1.81 -8.99
CA HIS A 45 6.54 2.66 -9.22
C HIS A 45 7.29 2.32 -10.53
N ARG A 46 7.32 1.05 -10.95
CA ARG A 46 8.00 0.62 -12.18
C ARG A 46 7.41 1.25 -13.43
N VAL A 47 6.10 1.52 -13.43
CA VAL A 47 5.37 2.14 -14.54
C VAL A 47 5.94 3.51 -14.90
N ILE A 48 6.54 4.22 -13.93
CA ILE A 48 7.23 5.51 -14.13
C ILE A 48 8.28 5.39 -15.24
N ARG A 49 9.06 4.29 -15.26
CA ARG A 49 10.06 4.04 -16.30
C ARG A 49 9.56 3.11 -17.40
N ARG A 50 8.72 2.15 -17.04
CA ARG A 50 8.31 1.01 -17.88
C ARG A 50 6.80 0.90 -17.93
N PRO A 51 6.13 1.68 -18.80
CA PRO A 51 4.68 1.62 -18.93
C PRO A 51 4.13 0.21 -19.26
N SER A 52 4.93 -0.66 -19.91
CA SER A 52 4.55 -2.05 -20.19
C SER A 52 4.26 -2.89 -18.94
N VAL A 53 4.84 -2.54 -17.79
CA VAL A 53 4.61 -3.25 -16.51
C VAL A 53 3.15 -3.14 -16.07
N ALA A 54 2.42 -2.11 -16.50
CA ALA A 54 1.02 -1.88 -16.11
C ALA A 54 0.12 -3.11 -16.39
N ASP A 55 0.34 -3.81 -17.51
CA ASP A 55 -0.44 -4.98 -17.89
C ASP A 55 -0.16 -6.19 -16.97
N ALA A 56 1.09 -6.35 -16.53
CA ALA A 56 1.49 -7.46 -15.67
C ALA A 56 1.04 -7.29 -14.20
N ILE A 57 0.75 -6.06 -13.77
CA ILE A 57 0.41 -5.74 -12.38
C ILE A 57 -1.10 -5.55 -12.16
N GLN A 58 -1.92 -5.67 -13.20
CA GLN A 58 -3.39 -5.60 -13.12
C GLN A 58 -4.00 -6.96 -13.44
N VAL A 59 -4.69 -7.56 -12.48
CA VAL A 59 -5.29 -8.89 -12.62
C VAL A 59 -6.80 -8.78 -12.63
N PRO A 60 -7.51 -9.17 -13.71
CA PRO A 60 -8.97 -9.13 -13.73
C PRO A 60 -9.58 -9.98 -12.60
N LEU A 61 -10.41 -9.36 -11.75
CA LEU A 61 -11.00 -10.05 -10.60
C LEU A 61 -11.89 -11.22 -11.02
N ALA A 62 -12.56 -11.10 -12.16
CA ALA A 62 -13.40 -12.15 -12.74
C ALA A 62 -12.64 -13.43 -13.13
N GLU A 63 -11.31 -13.38 -13.25
CA GLU A 63 -10.47 -14.54 -13.54
C GLU A 63 -9.93 -15.22 -12.27
N LEU A 64 -10.12 -14.59 -11.10
CA LEU A 64 -9.50 -15.02 -9.85
C LEU A 64 -10.34 -15.99 -9.03
N PHE A 65 -11.64 -16.14 -9.30
CA PHE A 65 -12.56 -16.88 -8.43
C PHE A 65 -13.52 -17.76 -9.23
N ASP A 66 -13.92 -18.88 -8.64
CA ASP A 66 -14.87 -19.84 -9.22
C ASP A 66 -16.27 -19.74 -8.59
N ARG A 67 -16.34 -19.42 -7.29
CA ARG A 67 -17.56 -19.34 -6.46
C ARG A 67 -17.80 -17.96 -5.85
N VAL A 68 -16.77 -17.12 -5.70
CA VAL A 68 -16.94 -15.77 -5.15
C VAL A 68 -17.68 -14.89 -6.16
N GLU A 69 -18.75 -14.24 -5.71
CA GLU A 69 -19.39 -13.19 -6.50
C GLU A 69 -18.50 -11.94 -6.51
N VAL A 70 -18.04 -11.54 -7.69
CA VAL A 70 -17.32 -10.28 -7.87
C VAL A 70 -18.31 -9.20 -8.26
N ARG A 71 -18.36 -8.15 -7.44
CA ARG A 71 -19.23 -6.99 -7.66
C ARG A 71 -18.40 -5.72 -7.82
N VAL A 72 -18.44 -5.15 -9.01
CA VAL A 72 -17.74 -3.89 -9.31
C VAL A 72 -18.64 -2.73 -8.92
N ALA A 73 -18.35 -2.09 -7.79
CA ALA A 73 -19.10 -0.95 -7.25
C ALA A 73 -18.23 -0.11 -6.32
N GLU A 74 -18.39 1.21 -6.40
CA GLU A 74 -17.79 2.14 -5.45
C GLU A 74 -18.58 2.18 -4.16
N ILE A 75 -17.89 1.94 -3.04
CA ILE A 75 -18.47 1.95 -1.69
C ILE A 75 -18.37 3.37 -1.14
N ALA A 76 -19.51 3.95 -0.81
CA ALA A 76 -19.64 5.29 -0.27
C ALA A 76 -19.54 5.30 1.27
N ASP A 77 -20.06 4.26 1.92
CA ASP A 77 -20.16 4.17 3.39
C ASP A 77 -20.20 2.71 3.85
N VAL A 78 -19.66 2.44 5.04
CA VAL A 78 -19.69 1.12 5.68
C VAL A 78 -20.15 1.25 7.13
N ASP A 79 -21.32 0.70 7.43
CA ASP A 79 -21.78 0.50 8.81
C ASP A 79 -21.44 -0.94 9.24
N THR A 80 -20.63 -1.05 10.30
CA THR A 80 -20.13 -2.33 10.79
C THR A 80 -20.91 -2.87 11.99
N ASP A 81 -21.89 -2.12 12.50
CA ASP A 81 -22.61 -2.43 13.74
C ASP A 81 -23.95 -3.13 13.48
N ALA A 82 -24.61 -2.82 12.37
CA ALA A 82 -25.87 -3.43 12.01
C ALA A 82 -26.11 -3.47 10.50
N LYS A 83 -26.98 -4.40 10.08
CA LYS A 83 -27.58 -4.36 8.75
C LYS A 83 -28.52 -3.17 8.61
N ALA A 84 -28.89 -2.82 7.37
CA ALA A 84 -29.78 -1.69 7.09
C ALA A 84 -31.17 -1.83 7.76
N ASP A 85 -31.61 -3.06 8.06
CA ASP A 85 -32.86 -3.35 8.77
C ASP A 85 -32.72 -3.38 10.31
N GLY A 86 -31.52 -3.12 10.84
CA GLY A 86 -31.20 -3.10 12.27
C GLY A 86 -30.92 -4.46 12.90
N THR A 87 -30.81 -5.54 12.11
CA THR A 87 -30.40 -6.86 12.62
C THR A 87 -28.86 -6.98 12.71
N PRO A 88 -28.33 -7.93 13.52
CA PRO A 88 -26.88 -8.11 13.65
C PRO A 88 -26.19 -8.42 12.31
N GLY A 89 -24.99 -7.88 12.13
CA GLY A 89 -24.22 -7.94 10.90
C GLY A 89 -23.62 -6.58 10.59
N GLY A 90 -23.53 -6.25 9.31
CA GLY A 90 -23.22 -4.90 8.85
C GLY A 90 -23.77 -4.66 7.45
N HIS A 91 -23.60 -3.46 6.94
CA HIS A 91 -23.94 -3.15 5.56
C HIS A 91 -22.95 -2.17 4.92
N ALA A 92 -22.84 -2.26 3.60
CA ALA A 92 -22.11 -1.29 2.79
C ALA A 92 -23.10 -0.56 1.87
N THR A 93 -23.00 0.76 1.81
CA THR A 93 -23.77 1.59 0.88
C THR A 93 -22.87 1.95 -0.30
N PHE A 94 -23.35 1.74 -1.51
CA PHE A 94 -22.65 2.11 -2.73
C PHE A 94 -22.98 3.54 -3.16
N GLU A 95 -22.13 4.16 -3.97
CA GLU A 95 -22.40 5.49 -4.58
C GLU A 95 -23.71 5.52 -5.40
N SER A 96 -24.15 4.37 -5.91
CA SER A 96 -25.44 4.22 -6.58
C SER A 96 -26.66 4.34 -5.65
N GLY A 97 -26.46 4.29 -4.33
CA GLY A 97 -27.50 4.24 -3.30
C GLY A 97 -28.04 2.83 -2.99
N GLU A 98 -27.57 1.80 -3.69
CA GLU A 98 -27.86 0.40 -3.32
C GLU A 98 -27.03 -0.01 -2.10
N THR A 99 -27.62 -0.88 -1.26
CA THR A 99 -26.97 -1.43 -0.07
C THR A 99 -26.70 -2.92 -0.20
N LEU A 100 -25.59 -3.37 0.38
CA LEU A 100 -25.25 -4.77 0.58
C LEU A 100 -25.22 -5.08 2.08
N ASP A 101 -26.20 -5.81 2.56
CA ASP A 101 -26.21 -6.37 3.91
C ASP A 101 -25.34 -7.62 3.98
N TYR A 102 -24.67 -7.86 5.11
CA TYR A 102 -23.88 -9.07 5.35
C TYR A 102 -24.01 -9.58 6.79
N ASP A 103 -23.89 -10.90 6.96
CA ASP A 103 -23.85 -11.55 8.28
C ASP A 103 -22.45 -11.44 8.90
N TYR A 104 -21.43 -11.62 8.06
CA TYR A 104 -20.02 -11.45 8.40
C TYR A 104 -19.31 -10.63 7.32
N GLY A 105 -18.38 -9.77 7.73
CA GLY A 105 -17.72 -8.83 6.82
C GLY A 105 -16.23 -8.68 7.10
N ALA A 106 -15.51 -8.23 6.08
CA ALA A 106 -14.15 -7.74 6.22
C ALA A 106 -13.94 -6.46 5.42
N VAL A 107 -13.59 -5.38 6.11
CA VAL A 107 -13.16 -4.12 5.51
C VAL A 107 -11.70 -4.26 5.08
N CYS A 108 -11.50 -4.31 3.77
CA CYS A 108 -10.22 -4.48 3.07
C CYS A 108 -9.95 -3.33 2.08
N LEU A 109 -10.55 -2.16 2.31
CA LEU A 109 -10.55 -0.99 1.41
C LEU A 109 -9.18 -0.33 1.21
N GLY A 110 -8.15 -0.81 1.91
CA GLY A 110 -6.83 -0.22 1.86
C GLY A 110 -6.81 1.17 2.48
N ALA A 111 -6.02 2.06 1.89
CA ALA A 111 -5.82 3.41 2.40
C ALA A 111 -5.50 4.39 1.27
N GLU A 112 -6.01 5.62 1.40
CA GLU A 112 -5.73 6.72 0.49
C GLU A 112 -4.45 7.47 0.90
N THR A 113 -3.95 8.34 0.02
CA THR A 113 -2.79 9.19 0.34
C THR A 113 -3.19 10.28 1.34
N ALA A 114 -2.42 10.41 2.43
CA ALA A 114 -2.63 11.49 3.40
C ALA A 114 -1.94 12.78 2.93
N PHE A 115 -2.70 13.87 2.85
CA PHE A 115 -2.20 15.21 2.51
C PHE A 115 -2.07 16.13 3.74
N TYR A 116 -2.51 15.68 4.92
CA TYR A 116 -2.34 16.33 6.23
C TYR A 116 -2.77 17.80 6.30
N ASP A 117 -3.76 18.19 5.49
CA ASP A 117 -4.23 19.57 5.35
C ASP A 117 -3.11 20.60 5.06
N ILE A 118 -1.99 20.13 4.49
CA ILE A 118 -0.89 21.00 4.06
C ILE A 118 -1.39 21.85 2.90
N PRO A 119 -1.43 23.20 3.03
CA PRO A 119 -2.01 24.05 2.01
C PRO A 119 -1.31 23.88 0.66
N GLY A 120 -2.10 23.69 -0.40
CA GLY A 120 -1.63 23.54 -1.77
C GLY A 120 -1.04 22.17 -2.12
N LEU A 121 -0.80 21.29 -1.13
CA LEU A 121 -0.14 20.01 -1.39
C LEU A 121 -0.99 19.10 -2.27
N ARG A 122 -2.30 19.00 -2.03
CA ARG A 122 -3.20 18.15 -2.81
C ARG A 122 -3.37 18.67 -4.24
N GLU A 123 -3.30 19.99 -4.42
CA GLU A 123 -3.47 20.67 -5.70
C GLU A 123 -2.24 20.56 -6.59
N HIS A 124 -1.04 20.44 -5.99
CA HIS A 124 0.23 20.53 -6.70
C HIS A 124 1.06 19.24 -6.73
N ALA A 125 0.74 18.26 -5.88
CA ALA A 125 1.49 17.00 -5.82
C ALA A 125 0.75 15.84 -6.49
N THR A 126 1.51 14.98 -7.17
CA THR A 126 0.99 13.71 -7.67
C THR A 126 1.28 12.58 -6.66
N PRO A 127 0.26 11.87 -6.14
CA PRO A 127 0.47 10.69 -5.29
C PRO A 127 1.00 9.49 -6.08
N LEU A 128 1.43 8.39 -5.44
CA LEU A 128 1.72 7.12 -6.13
C LEU A 128 0.93 5.96 -5.52
N LYS A 129 -0.28 5.71 -6.05
CA LYS A 129 -1.20 4.68 -5.55
C LYS A 129 -1.84 3.83 -6.66
N ARG A 130 -1.97 4.41 -7.86
CA ARG A 130 -2.65 3.84 -9.03
C ARG A 130 -1.75 3.97 -10.27
N VAL A 131 -2.08 3.25 -11.34
CA VAL A 131 -1.26 3.22 -12.58
C VAL A 131 -1.23 4.59 -13.26
N ASP A 132 -2.39 5.25 -13.36
CA ASP A 132 -2.54 6.61 -13.90
C ASP A 132 -1.67 7.64 -13.17
N HIS A 133 -1.49 7.48 -11.85
CA HIS A 133 -0.57 8.33 -11.10
C HIS A 133 0.88 8.15 -11.59
N ALA A 134 1.33 6.90 -11.78
CA ALA A 134 2.68 6.63 -12.26
C ALA A 134 2.90 7.12 -13.69
N GLU A 135 1.87 7.03 -14.55
CA GLU A 135 1.88 7.59 -15.90
C GLU A 135 1.95 9.12 -15.89
N SER A 136 1.22 9.79 -15.00
CA SER A 136 1.28 11.25 -14.82
C SER A 136 2.66 11.67 -14.32
N ILE A 137 3.21 10.99 -13.30
CA ILE A 137 4.56 11.23 -12.80
C ILE A 137 5.58 11.09 -13.92
N ARG A 138 5.44 10.06 -14.76
CA ARG A 138 6.31 9.87 -15.91
C ARG A 138 6.21 11.01 -16.91
N ALA A 139 5.00 11.42 -17.29
CA ALA A 139 4.77 12.47 -18.28
C ALA A 139 5.42 13.79 -17.83
N ASP A 140 5.10 14.24 -16.63
CA ASP A 140 5.64 15.49 -16.07
C ASP A 140 7.18 15.44 -15.93
N PHE A 141 7.73 14.27 -15.55
CA PHE A 141 9.18 14.13 -15.42
C PHE A 141 9.91 14.15 -16.78
N LEU A 142 9.29 13.63 -17.84
CA LEU A 142 9.87 13.73 -19.18
C LEU A 142 9.92 15.18 -19.67
N ASP A 143 8.87 15.95 -19.41
CA ASP A 143 8.85 17.39 -19.71
C ASP A 143 9.93 18.13 -18.89
N LEU A 144 10.12 17.72 -17.64
CA LEU A 144 11.21 18.23 -16.78
C LEU A 144 12.60 17.84 -17.32
N CYS A 145 12.79 16.64 -17.87
CA CYS A 145 14.05 16.23 -18.52
C CYS A 145 14.42 17.12 -19.73
N GLU A 146 13.41 17.63 -20.45
CA GLU A 146 13.63 18.54 -21.57
C GLU A 146 13.99 19.96 -21.10
N THR A 147 13.33 20.44 -20.04
CA THR A 147 13.41 21.83 -19.56
C THR A 147 14.48 22.07 -18.49
N GLY A 148 14.85 21.04 -17.73
CA GLY A 148 15.71 21.13 -16.55
C GLY A 148 14.97 21.64 -15.31
N GLY A 149 15.48 21.32 -14.12
CA GLY A 149 14.90 21.75 -12.85
C GLY A 149 15.00 20.70 -11.75
N THR A 150 14.09 20.74 -10.79
CA THR A 150 14.11 19.85 -9.62
C THR A 150 12.82 19.06 -9.51
N ALA A 151 12.93 17.73 -9.46
CA ALA A 151 11.85 16.83 -9.07
C ALA A 151 11.95 16.55 -7.58
N VAL A 152 10.89 16.84 -6.84
CA VAL A 152 10.83 16.63 -5.39
C VAL A 152 9.93 15.44 -5.10
N VAL A 153 10.41 14.52 -4.25
CA VAL A 153 9.65 13.40 -3.71
C VAL A 153 9.48 13.64 -2.21
N GLY A 154 8.24 13.81 -1.76
CA GLY A 154 7.91 13.98 -0.34
C GLY A 154 7.62 12.64 0.34
N GLY A 155 8.29 12.40 1.47
CA GLY A 155 8.23 11.16 2.25
C GLY A 155 9.29 10.15 1.80
N ALA A 156 10.15 9.70 2.72
CA ALA A 156 11.19 8.70 2.47
C ALA A 156 10.84 7.31 3.02
N GLY A 157 9.55 6.97 3.03
CA GLY A 157 9.10 5.57 3.13
C GLY A 157 9.48 4.77 1.87
N LEU A 158 9.15 3.47 1.84
CA LEU A 158 9.50 2.60 0.71
C LEU A 158 9.02 3.14 -0.64
N SER A 159 7.79 3.66 -0.72
CA SER A 159 7.27 4.24 -1.97
C SER A 159 8.09 5.43 -2.45
N GLY A 160 8.48 6.35 -1.55
CA GLY A 160 9.30 7.51 -1.91
C GLY A 160 10.71 7.12 -2.35
N VAL A 161 11.31 6.14 -1.68
CA VAL A 161 12.59 5.53 -2.09
C VAL A 161 12.50 4.98 -3.52
N GLN A 162 11.43 4.22 -3.80
CA GLN A 162 11.20 3.64 -5.12
C GLN A 162 11.00 4.73 -6.17
N VAL A 163 10.13 5.70 -5.94
CA VAL A 163 9.91 6.84 -6.85
C VAL A 163 11.21 7.57 -7.13
N ALA A 164 11.94 8.01 -6.10
CA ALA A 164 13.18 8.76 -6.27
C ALA A 164 14.22 7.97 -7.07
N GLY A 165 14.33 6.66 -6.80
CA GLY A 165 15.19 5.77 -7.57
C GLY A 165 14.78 5.63 -9.04
N GLU A 166 13.49 5.51 -9.34
CA GLU A 166 12.98 5.44 -10.73
C GLU A 166 13.19 6.76 -11.47
N LEU A 167 12.93 7.92 -10.85
CA LEU A 167 13.16 9.23 -11.45
C LEU A 167 14.65 9.45 -11.75
N ALA A 168 15.55 9.13 -10.80
CA ALA A 168 16.99 9.25 -11.01
C ALA A 168 17.50 8.31 -12.13
N ALA A 169 16.93 7.12 -12.25
CA ALA A 169 17.24 6.23 -13.37
C ALA A 169 16.70 6.76 -14.70
N LEU A 170 15.50 7.34 -14.71
CA LEU A 170 14.88 7.89 -15.93
C LEU A 170 15.66 9.12 -16.43
N ALA A 171 16.15 9.97 -15.54
CA ALA A 171 17.00 11.11 -15.90
C ALA A 171 18.25 10.64 -16.65
N ARG A 172 18.92 9.59 -16.16
CA ARG A 172 20.08 8.99 -16.84
C ARG A 172 19.71 8.37 -18.19
N GLU A 173 18.58 7.68 -18.30
CA GLU A 173 18.09 7.14 -19.57
C GLU A 173 17.76 8.21 -20.62
N LYS A 174 17.51 9.44 -20.17
CA LYS A 174 17.21 10.60 -21.01
C LYS A 174 18.39 11.56 -21.18
N ASP A 175 19.59 11.19 -20.70
CA ASP A 175 20.77 12.06 -20.71
C ASP A 175 20.45 13.46 -20.13
N ALA A 176 19.76 13.48 -18.98
CA ALA A 176 19.27 14.68 -18.30
C ALA A 176 19.73 14.76 -16.83
N ASP A 177 20.57 13.83 -16.37
CA ASP A 177 21.12 13.78 -15.01
C ASP A 177 22.12 14.92 -14.70
N ASP A 178 22.49 15.72 -15.70
CA ASP A 178 23.29 16.94 -15.54
C ASP A 178 22.45 18.22 -15.34
N ARG A 179 21.13 18.15 -15.55
CA ARG A 179 20.21 19.31 -15.51
C ARG A 179 18.93 19.08 -14.71
N VAL A 180 18.65 17.84 -14.30
CA VAL A 180 17.52 17.50 -13.43
C VAL A 180 18.05 16.99 -12.10
N ASP A 181 17.71 17.69 -11.02
CA ASP A 181 17.97 17.25 -9.66
C ASP A 181 16.78 16.45 -9.13
N VAL A 182 17.02 15.31 -8.49
CA VAL A 182 16.00 14.54 -7.77
C VAL A 182 16.23 14.69 -6.27
N VAL A 183 15.27 15.28 -5.56
CA VAL A 183 15.35 15.57 -4.13
C VAL A 183 14.32 14.76 -3.36
N LEU A 184 14.75 13.94 -2.40
CA LEU A 184 13.90 13.19 -1.48
C LEU A 184 13.82 13.91 -0.13
N LEU A 185 12.62 14.34 0.26
CA LEU A 185 12.36 15.01 1.54
C LEU A 185 11.76 14.03 2.56
N GLU A 186 12.22 14.11 3.81
CA GLU A 186 11.70 13.33 4.92
C GLU A 186 11.67 14.17 6.19
N GLN A 187 10.57 14.14 6.93
CA GLN A 187 10.43 14.88 8.18
C GLN A 187 11.19 14.23 9.34
N LEU A 188 11.34 12.90 9.32
CA LEU A 188 12.10 12.14 10.31
C LEU A 188 13.61 12.17 9.99
N ASP A 189 14.41 11.65 10.91
CA ASP A 189 15.87 11.76 10.84
C ASP A 189 16.52 10.81 9.81
N SER A 190 15.78 9.84 9.28
CA SER A 190 16.31 8.81 8.38
C SER A 190 15.35 8.41 7.25
N VAL A 191 15.94 7.89 6.17
CA VAL A 191 15.21 7.21 5.09
C VAL A 191 14.74 5.84 5.58
N ALA A 192 13.55 5.42 5.17
CA ALA A 192 12.87 4.22 5.66
C ALA A 192 12.80 4.17 7.21
N PRO A 193 12.26 5.20 7.88
CA PRO A 193 12.43 5.40 9.33
C PRO A 193 11.79 4.30 10.20
N SER A 194 10.84 3.53 9.66
CA SER A 194 10.20 2.40 10.36
C SER A 194 10.95 1.07 10.24
N PHE A 195 12.11 1.04 9.59
CA PHE A 195 12.88 -0.17 9.29
C PHE A 195 14.17 -0.26 10.12
N PRO A 196 14.82 -1.42 10.23
CA PRO A 196 16.09 -1.54 10.96
C PRO A 196 17.20 -0.64 10.40
N GLU A 197 18.06 -0.10 11.28
CA GLU A 197 19.11 0.89 10.95
C GLU A 197 20.02 0.46 9.80
N ASN A 198 20.47 -0.80 9.78
CA ASN A 198 21.30 -1.33 8.69
C ASN A 198 20.60 -1.30 7.32
N PHE A 199 19.27 -1.44 7.28
CA PHE A 199 18.49 -1.28 6.05
C PHE A 199 18.32 0.20 5.68
N GLN A 200 18.10 1.08 6.65
CA GLN A 200 18.04 2.53 6.45
C GLN A 200 19.34 3.05 5.81
N GLU A 201 20.49 2.68 6.37
CA GLU A 201 21.83 3.05 5.87
C GLU A 201 22.01 2.58 4.43
N ALA A 202 21.75 1.30 4.15
CA ALA A 202 21.95 0.73 2.82
C ALA A 202 21.03 1.34 1.75
N VAL A 203 19.79 1.69 2.11
CA VAL A 203 18.87 2.39 1.19
C VAL A 203 19.34 3.81 0.92
N SER A 204 19.77 4.52 1.96
CA SER A 204 20.33 5.88 1.83
C SER A 204 21.56 5.89 0.93
N GLU A 205 22.51 4.98 1.15
CA GLU A 205 23.70 4.81 0.30
C GLU A 205 23.30 4.53 -1.15
N ALA A 206 22.35 3.61 -1.38
CA ALA A 206 21.91 3.27 -2.72
C ALA A 206 21.26 4.45 -3.47
N LEU A 207 20.52 5.31 -2.78
CA LEU A 207 19.92 6.53 -3.35
C LEU A 207 21.00 7.57 -3.69
N VAL A 208 21.94 7.82 -2.77
CA VAL A 208 23.04 8.77 -2.97
C VAL A 208 23.94 8.34 -4.13
N GLU A 209 24.26 7.05 -4.24
CA GLU A 209 25.02 6.48 -5.37
C GLU A 209 24.35 6.73 -6.72
N ARG A 210 23.03 6.95 -6.74
CA ARG A 210 22.23 7.22 -7.94
C ARG A 210 21.99 8.71 -8.19
N GLY A 211 22.60 9.59 -7.41
CA GLY A 211 22.49 11.04 -7.57
C GLY A 211 21.22 11.64 -6.96
N VAL A 212 20.52 10.91 -6.08
CA VAL A 212 19.39 11.49 -5.33
C VAL A 212 19.92 12.31 -4.16
N GLU A 213 19.49 13.57 -4.07
CA GLU A 213 19.72 14.41 -2.89
C GLU A 213 18.71 14.04 -1.80
N ILE A 214 19.20 13.68 -0.61
CA ILE A 214 18.33 13.32 0.53
C ILE A 214 18.34 14.46 1.55
N ARG A 215 17.15 14.90 1.98
CA ARG A 215 16.96 15.90 3.04
C ARG A 215 16.02 15.35 4.11
N THR A 216 16.60 14.75 5.15
CA THR A 216 15.89 14.34 6.37
C THR A 216 15.70 15.52 7.32
N GLY A 217 14.88 15.36 8.36
CA GLY A 217 14.53 16.43 9.30
C GLY A 217 13.87 17.64 8.63
N THR A 218 13.22 17.43 7.48
CA THR A 218 12.67 18.47 6.61
C THR A 218 11.17 18.22 6.39
N THR A 219 10.34 19.01 7.06
CA THR A 219 8.88 18.91 6.99
C THR A 219 8.34 19.86 5.92
N VAL A 220 7.50 19.37 5.00
CA VAL A 220 6.77 20.23 4.06
C VAL A 220 5.61 20.90 4.79
N THR A 221 5.53 22.23 4.73
CA THR A 221 4.53 23.02 5.47
C THR A 221 3.53 23.73 4.56
N GLU A 222 3.88 23.98 3.30
CA GLU A 222 3.02 24.58 2.28
C GLU A 222 3.58 24.30 0.88
N VAL A 223 2.71 24.18 -0.11
CA VAL A 223 3.10 24.08 -1.52
C VAL A 223 2.37 25.15 -2.32
N ARG A 224 3.11 25.85 -3.18
CA ARG A 224 2.58 26.75 -4.21
C ARG A 224 3.07 26.29 -5.58
N ASP A 225 2.57 26.94 -6.62
CA ASP A 225 3.05 26.72 -7.98
C ASP A 225 4.57 26.98 -8.08
N GLY A 226 5.35 25.93 -8.33
CA GLY A 226 6.80 25.96 -8.47
C GLY A 226 7.62 26.18 -7.19
N GLU A 227 7.00 26.30 -6.01
CA GLU A 227 7.70 26.51 -4.73
C GLU A 227 7.14 25.65 -3.58
N ILE A 228 8.02 24.99 -2.83
CA ILE A 228 7.68 24.26 -1.60
C ILE A 228 8.27 25.00 -0.40
N THR A 229 7.45 25.29 0.59
CA THR A 229 7.89 25.77 1.91
C THR A 229 8.16 24.58 2.81
N THR A 230 9.30 24.60 3.49
CA THR A 230 9.74 23.56 4.41
C THR A 230 10.18 24.14 5.74
N ASP A 231 10.00 23.39 6.81
CA ASP A 231 10.64 23.61 8.10
C ASP A 231 11.72 22.54 8.31
N ALA A 232 12.96 22.97 8.57
CA ALA A 232 14.07 22.08 8.83
C ALA A 232 14.41 22.07 10.32
N SER A 233 14.03 20.99 11.02
CA SER A 233 14.55 20.68 12.35
C SER A 233 15.77 19.78 12.19
N ARG A 234 16.98 20.30 12.41
CA ARG A 234 18.14 19.41 12.56
C ARG A 234 18.00 18.64 13.87
N GLY A 235 18.24 17.33 13.83
CA GLY A 235 18.31 16.48 15.03
C GLY A 235 19.10 17.16 16.16
N ASP A 236 18.50 17.13 17.36
CA ASP A 236 18.92 17.81 18.61
C ASP A 236 18.78 19.35 18.65
N ALA A 237 18.09 19.98 17.69
CA ALA A 237 17.71 21.39 17.80
C ALA A 237 16.51 21.55 18.77
N THR A 238 16.71 22.32 19.84
CA THR A 238 15.61 22.91 20.62
C THR A 238 14.67 23.69 19.69
N GLU A 239 13.38 23.78 20.03
CA GLU A 239 12.29 24.42 19.24
C GLU A 239 12.57 25.85 18.70
N SER A 240 13.71 26.46 19.02
CA SER A 240 14.12 27.79 18.57
C SER A 240 15.00 27.85 17.31
N ASP A 241 15.33 26.73 16.67
CA ASP A 241 16.19 26.71 15.46
C ASP A 241 15.47 26.27 14.17
N SER A 242 14.14 26.19 14.17
CA SER A 242 13.35 26.02 12.94
C SER A 242 13.64 27.17 11.99
N ARG A 243 14.06 26.83 10.77
CA ARG A 243 14.26 27.79 9.69
C ARG A 243 13.38 27.40 8.54
N GLU A 244 12.35 28.20 8.34
CA GLU A 244 11.57 28.18 7.11
C GLU A 244 12.51 28.34 5.92
N ARG A 245 12.37 27.45 4.94
CA ARG A 245 13.15 27.44 3.69
C ARG A 245 12.20 27.20 2.55
N THR A 246 12.49 27.84 1.42
CA THR A 246 11.80 27.56 0.17
C THR A 246 12.68 26.73 -0.77
N LEU A 247 12.05 25.83 -1.51
CA LEU A 247 12.66 25.00 -2.53
C LEU A 247 11.86 25.17 -3.83
N ALA A 248 12.52 25.59 -4.90
CA ALA A 248 11.91 25.58 -6.21
C ALA A 248 11.77 24.13 -6.72
N TYR A 249 10.66 23.81 -7.37
CA TYR A 249 10.44 22.50 -8.00
C TYR A 249 9.75 22.65 -9.35
N GLY A 250 10.03 21.71 -10.26
CA GLY A 250 9.31 21.54 -11.52
C GLY A 250 8.32 20.38 -11.48
N GLN A 251 8.51 19.43 -10.57
CA GLN A 251 7.58 18.33 -10.30
C GLN A 251 7.58 17.96 -8.82
N LEU A 252 6.41 17.67 -8.25
CA LEU A 252 6.26 17.18 -6.87
C LEU A 252 5.49 15.85 -6.86
N VAL A 253 6.13 14.80 -6.32
CA VAL A 253 5.50 13.51 -6.02
C VAL A 253 5.32 13.37 -4.52
N TRP A 254 4.12 13.00 -4.05
CA TRP A 254 3.83 12.87 -2.62
C TRP A 254 3.57 11.43 -2.19
N THR A 255 4.39 10.97 -1.24
CA THR A 255 4.32 9.63 -0.63
C THR A 255 4.39 9.69 0.90
N GLY A 256 4.10 10.86 1.49
CA GLY A 256 4.35 11.17 2.91
C GLY A 256 3.44 10.47 3.92
N GLY A 257 2.44 9.69 3.49
CA GLY A 257 1.65 8.87 4.39
C GLY A 257 0.31 8.43 3.84
N ILE A 258 -0.47 7.78 4.71
CA ILE A 258 -1.75 7.16 4.35
C ILE A 258 -2.86 7.52 5.35
N ALA A 259 -4.09 7.65 4.85
CA ALA A 259 -5.32 7.93 5.60
C ALA A 259 -6.38 6.86 5.31
N GLY A 260 -7.44 6.82 6.12
CA GLY A 260 -8.60 5.97 5.81
C GLY A 260 -9.27 6.39 4.51
N THR A 261 -10.15 5.54 4.01
CA THR A 261 -11.00 5.89 2.87
C THR A 261 -12.21 6.72 3.35
N PRO A 262 -12.82 7.56 2.50
CA PRO A 262 -14.06 8.27 2.86
C PRO A 262 -15.18 7.35 3.35
N ALA A 263 -15.27 6.13 2.81
CA ALA A 263 -16.22 5.10 3.26
C ALA A 263 -16.03 4.61 4.71
N MET A 264 -14.96 5.05 5.37
CA MET A 264 -14.63 4.78 6.77
C MET A 264 -14.33 6.10 7.51
N ASP A 265 -14.99 7.20 7.11
CA ASP A 265 -14.81 8.55 7.67
C ASP A 265 -13.35 9.04 7.69
N ASP A 266 -12.57 8.67 6.67
CA ASP A 266 -11.13 8.94 6.56
C ASP A 266 -10.28 8.37 7.72
N ASP A 267 -10.85 7.50 8.57
CA ASP A 267 -10.14 6.83 9.68
C ASP A 267 -9.69 5.42 9.32
N ARG A 268 -8.67 4.97 10.05
CA ARG A 268 -8.14 3.59 10.03
C ARG A 268 -8.33 3.00 11.43
N PRO A 269 -9.46 2.34 11.73
CA PRO A 269 -9.74 1.90 13.10
C PRO A 269 -8.64 0.98 13.64
N VAL A 270 -8.43 1.04 14.95
CA VAL A 270 -7.44 0.19 15.63
C VAL A 270 -8.05 -1.17 15.92
N VAL A 271 -7.49 -2.23 15.35
CA VAL A 271 -7.87 -3.62 15.64
C VAL A 271 -6.71 -4.37 16.30
N ARG A 272 -7.03 -5.36 17.12
CA ARG A 272 -6.05 -6.14 17.86
C ARG A 272 -5.73 -7.45 17.15
N ARG A 273 -5.01 -8.34 17.84
CA ARG A 273 -4.53 -9.62 17.35
C ARG A 273 -5.57 -10.55 16.71
N ASP A 274 -6.87 -10.40 16.95
CA ASP A 274 -7.90 -11.21 16.28
C ASP A 274 -8.49 -10.54 15.04
N LEU A 275 -8.07 -9.30 14.73
CA LEU A 275 -8.45 -8.50 13.57
C LEU A 275 -9.93 -8.07 13.52
N ARG A 276 -10.66 -8.25 14.63
CA ARG A 276 -12.07 -7.86 14.73
C ARG A 276 -12.22 -6.38 15.08
N LEU A 277 -13.11 -5.72 14.37
CA LEU A 277 -13.61 -4.39 14.70
C LEU A 277 -14.91 -4.50 15.51
N THR A 278 -15.84 -5.32 15.02
CA THR A 278 -17.11 -5.64 15.68
C THR A 278 -17.27 -7.15 15.80
N ASP A 279 -18.45 -7.60 16.26
CA ASP A 279 -18.66 -9.04 16.37
C ASP A 279 -18.74 -9.74 15.01
N SER A 280 -19.25 -9.05 14.01
CA SER A 280 -19.44 -9.57 12.65
C SER A 280 -18.40 -9.06 11.65
N THR A 281 -17.67 -7.99 11.97
CA THR A 281 -16.80 -7.31 11.00
C THR A 281 -15.33 -7.31 11.40
N PHE A 282 -14.49 -7.72 10.46
CA PHE A 282 -13.04 -7.65 10.53
C PHE A 282 -12.52 -6.42 9.78
N VAL A 283 -11.34 -5.95 10.14
CA VAL A 283 -10.59 -4.95 9.36
C VAL A 283 -9.22 -5.53 9.06
N VAL A 284 -8.82 -5.51 7.79
CA VAL A 284 -7.66 -6.25 7.30
C VAL A 284 -6.84 -5.38 6.33
N GLY A 285 -5.52 -5.44 6.45
CA GLY A 285 -4.60 -4.62 5.68
C GLY A 285 -4.62 -3.14 6.11
N ASP A 286 -4.30 -2.27 5.16
CA ASP A 286 -4.10 -0.85 5.42
C ASP A 286 -5.40 -0.11 5.82
N ALA A 287 -6.57 -0.74 5.69
CA ALA A 287 -7.84 -0.23 6.19
C ALA A 287 -7.85 -0.05 7.71
N GLY A 288 -6.98 -0.74 8.45
CA GLY A 288 -6.87 -0.65 9.90
C GLY A 288 -5.47 -0.26 10.39
N ARG A 289 -5.40 0.07 11.68
CA ARG A 289 -4.16 0.14 12.46
C ARG A 289 -4.08 -1.11 13.33
N VAL A 290 -3.36 -2.14 12.87
CA VAL A 290 -3.32 -3.44 13.55
C VAL A 290 -2.28 -3.45 14.67
N VAL A 291 -2.67 -3.99 15.83
CA VAL A 291 -1.77 -4.32 16.94
C VAL A 291 -1.74 -5.83 17.11
N ASP A 292 -0.55 -6.43 16.97
CA ASP A 292 -0.40 -7.87 16.93
C ASP A 292 -0.45 -8.55 18.31
N ALA A 293 -0.27 -9.88 18.34
CA ALA A 293 -0.31 -10.69 19.54
C ALA A 293 0.75 -10.33 20.60
N ASP A 294 1.85 -9.69 20.20
CA ASP A 294 2.93 -9.25 21.08
C ASP A 294 2.79 -7.75 21.45
N GLY A 295 1.67 -7.13 21.07
CA GLY A 295 1.37 -5.73 21.35
C GLY A 295 2.12 -4.75 20.47
N GLN A 296 2.71 -5.21 19.36
CA GLN A 296 3.45 -4.37 18.43
C GLN A 296 2.53 -3.82 17.35
N ALA A 297 2.78 -2.57 16.95
CA ALA A 297 2.11 -2.00 15.79
C ALA A 297 2.60 -2.70 14.52
N VAL A 298 1.67 -3.10 13.67
CA VAL A 298 1.97 -3.79 12.42
C VAL A 298 2.14 -2.74 11.30
N PRO A 299 3.21 -2.85 10.49
CA PRO A 299 3.43 -1.90 9.40
C PRO A 299 2.42 -2.10 8.27
N ALA A 300 1.93 -0.98 7.74
CA ALA A 300 1.12 -0.92 6.53
C ALA A 300 1.92 -1.44 5.33
N SER A 301 1.67 -2.69 4.93
CA SER A 301 2.44 -3.39 3.91
C SER A 301 1.64 -4.52 3.27
N ALA A 302 1.92 -4.80 2.00
CA ALA A 302 1.36 -5.95 1.30
C ALA A 302 1.63 -7.27 2.06
N SER A 303 2.83 -7.42 2.63
CA SER A 303 3.21 -8.59 3.42
C SER A 303 2.35 -8.79 4.68
N ALA A 304 1.99 -7.70 5.36
CA ALA A 304 1.10 -7.73 6.50
C ALA A 304 -0.32 -8.09 6.05
N ALA A 305 -0.85 -7.38 5.04
CA ALA A 305 -2.19 -7.60 4.51
C ALA A 305 -2.46 -9.07 4.10
N ILE A 306 -1.52 -9.72 3.40
CA ILE A 306 -1.63 -11.13 2.99
C ILE A 306 -1.66 -12.08 4.20
N ARG A 307 -0.88 -11.79 5.25
CA ARG A 307 -0.80 -12.62 6.46
C ARG A 307 -2.01 -12.40 7.36
N GLU A 308 -2.46 -11.16 7.50
CA GLU A 308 -3.68 -10.78 8.20
C GLU A 308 -4.88 -11.48 7.57
N ALA A 309 -5.01 -11.43 6.25
CA ALA A 309 -6.05 -12.13 5.50
C ALA A 309 -6.07 -13.64 5.78
N SER A 310 -4.91 -14.25 6.03
CA SER A 310 -4.83 -15.67 6.41
C SER A 310 -5.41 -15.93 7.80
N THR A 311 -5.12 -15.06 8.78
CA THR A 311 -5.68 -15.16 10.14
C THR A 311 -7.18 -14.84 10.12
N ALA A 312 -7.59 -13.79 9.43
CA ALA A 312 -8.98 -13.38 9.29
C ALA A 312 -9.82 -14.50 8.63
N ALA A 313 -9.31 -15.16 7.59
CA ALA A 313 -10.00 -16.29 6.97
C ALA A 313 -10.26 -17.45 7.96
N ALA A 314 -9.27 -17.80 8.78
CA ALA A 314 -9.42 -18.85 9.79
C ALA A 314 -10.39 -18.47 10.92
N ASN A 315 -10.40 -17.20 11.32
CA ASN A 315 -11.31 -16.70 12.34
C ASN A 315 -12.75 -16.62 11.81
N LEU A 316 -12.94 -16.13 10.58
CA LEU A 316 -14.25 -16.10 9.92
C LEU A 316 -14.81 -17.50 9.73
N GLU A 317 -14.01 -18.46 9.24
CA GLU A 317 -14.39 -19.86 9.11
C GLU A 317 -14.94 -20.43 10.43
N LYS A 318 -14.22 -20.25 11.54
CA LYS A 318 -14.66 -20.71 12.86
C LYS A 318 -15.98 -20.11 13.31
N LEU A 319 -16.17 -18.80 13.10
CA LEU A 319 -17.40 -18.09 13.49
C LEU A 319 -18.59 -18.53 12.64
N ILE A 320 -18.40 -18.62 11.33
CA ILE A 320 -19.43 -19.03 10.38
C ILE A 320 -19.86 -20.48 10.63
N GLU A 321 -18.91 -21.41 10.81
CA GLU A 321 -19.23 -22.80 11.14
C GLU A 321 -19.97 -22.93 12.47
N HIS A 322 -19.58 -22.13 13.47
CA HIS A 322 -20.27 -22.11 14.76
C HIS A 322 -21.73 -21.69 14.61
N ASP A 323 -22.00 -20.60 13.89
CA ASP A 323 -23.35 -20.10 13.68
C ASP A 323 -24.20 -21.04 12.82
N LEU A 324 -23.62 -21.61 11.76
CA LEU A 324 -24.30 -22.58 10.90
C LEU A 324 -24.63 -23.89 11.61
N SER A 325 -23.82 -24.29 12.61
CA SER A 325 -24.08 -25.51 13.39
C SER A 325 -25.35 -25.40 14.24
N GLY A 326 -25.74 -24.17 14.64
CA GLY A 326 -26.85 -23.92 15.56
C GLY A 326 -26.65 -24.51 16.97
N GLU A 327 -25.46 -25.02 17.29
CA GLU A 327 -25.13 -25.54 18.61
C GLU A 327 -24.88 -24.36 19.55
N GLY A 328 -25.76 -24.14 20.54
CA GLY A 328 -25.69 -23.05 21.53
C GLY A 328 -24.54 -23.17 22.55
N GLY A 329 -23.35 -23.54 22.07
CA GLY A 329 -22.11 -23.66 22.83
C GLY A 329 -21.39 -22.33 23.02
N PHE A 330 -20.15 -22.42 23.50
CA PHE A 330 -19.29 -21.24 23.64
C PHE A 330 -18.74 -20.82 22.28
N ALA A 331 -18.63 -19.51 22.07
CA ALA A 331 -17.98 -18.94 20.89
C ALA A 331 -16.58 -19.54 20.69
N PRO A 332 -16.18 -19.80 19.44
CA PRO A 332 -14.91 -20.44 19.14
C PRO A 332 -13.73 -19.57 19.57
N ARG A 333 -12.62 -20.21 19.94
CA ARG A 333 -11.37 -19.51 20.21
C ARG A 333 -10.74 -19.04 18.91
N LEU A 334 -10.64 -17.73 18.75
CA LEU A 334 -10.00 -17.09 17.61
C LEU A 334 -8.47 -17.20 17.69
N ASP A 335 -7.86 -17.32 16.53
CA ASP A 335 -6.41 -17.27 16.36
C ASP A 335 -5.91 -15.85 16.53
N ALA A 336 -4.70 -15.74 17.08
CA ALA A 336 -4.01 -14.48 17.28
C ALA A 336 -2.99 -14.27 16.15
N TYR A 337 -3.13 -13.16 15.44
CA TYR A 337 -2.19 -12.66 14.46
C TYR A 337 -0.93 -12.14 15.13
N ARG A 338 0.23 -12.58 14.65
CA ARG A 338 1.56 -12.08 14.99
C ARG A 338 2.25 -11.72 13.69
N PHE A 339 2.77 -10.50 13.59
CA PHE A 339 3.49 -10.09 12.40
C PHE A 339 4.91 -10.63 12.44
N ASP A 340 5.29 -11.38 11.40
CA ASP A 340 6.66 -11.88 11.23
C ASP A 340 7.00 -11.94 9.74
N VAL A 341 8.14 -11.35 9.40
CA VAL A 341 8.71 -11.36 8.06
C VAL A 341 10.20 -11.67 8.14
N PRO A 342 10.74 -12.51 7.24
CA PRO A 342 12.16 -12.89 7.28
C PRO A 342 13.10 -11.73 6.93
N GLY A 343 12.56 -10.63 6.40
CA GLY A 343 13.34 -9.55 5.84
C GLY A 343 12.50 -8.49 5.12
N TRP A 344 13.22 -7.45 4.68
CA TRP A 344 12.69 -6.29 3.97
C TRP A 344 13.37 -6.15 2.62
N ILE A 345 12.68 -5.62 1.63
CA ILE A 345 13.24 -5.46 0.29
C ILE A 345 12.61 -4.27 -0.42
N VAL A 346 13.45 -3.48 -1.09
CA VAL A 346 13.03 -2.29 -1.83
C VAL A 346 13.88 -2.13 -3.08
N SER A 347 13.24 -1.77 -4.19
CA SER A 347 13.91 -1.35 -5.42
C SER A 347 14.39 0.09 -5.28
N VAL A 348 15.56 0.38 -5.88
CA VAL A 348 16.11 1.74 -5.98
C VAL A 348 16.56 1.92 -7.42
N GLY A 349 15.66 2.39 -8.29
CA GLY A 349 15.87 2.46 -9.74
C GLY A 349 16.31 1.11 -10.31
N ASP A 350 17.51 1.07 -10.90
CA ASP A 350 18.11 -0.14 -11.48
C ASP A 350 18.62 -1.16 -10.47
N GLY A 351 18.62 -0.84 -9.16
CA GLY A 351 19.08 -1.73 -8.10
C GLY A 351 17.98 -2.12 -7.13
N ALA A 352 18.38 -2.86 -6.11
CA ALA A 352 17.54 -3.15 -4.95
C ALA A 352 18.41 -3.31 -3.71
N VAL A 353 17.80 -3.07 -2.55
CA VAL A 353 18.34 -3.35 -1.23
C VAL A 353 17.43 -4.36 -0.57
N ALA A 354 18.00 -5.46 -0.06
CA ALA A 354 17.30 -6.48 0.66
C ALA A 354 17.99 -6.73 2.01
N GLN A 355 17.22 -6.80 3.09
CA GLN A 355 17.68 -7.23 4.40
C GLN A 355 17.07 -8.59 4.71
N VAL A 356 17.88 -9.57 5.11
CA VAL A 356 17.42 -10.86 5.67
C VAL A 356 18.11 -11.08 7.01
N GLY A 357 17.33 -11.06 8.08
CA GLY A 357 17.87 -11.02 9.44
C GLY A 357 18.86 -9.84 9.62
N PRO A 358 20.10 -10.07 10.08
CA PRO A 358 21.09 -9.01 10.24
C PRO A 358 21.83 -8.65 8.94
N THR A 359 21.65 -9.42 7.86
CA THR A 359 22.45 -9.29 6.64
C THR A 359 21.74 -8.42 5.62
N VAL A 360 22.46 -7.45 5.07
CA VAL A 360 22.03 -6.66 3.91
C VAL A 360 22.66 -7.22 2.65
N VAL A 361 21.86 -7.31 1.60
CA VAL A 361 22.23 -7.76 0.26
C VAL A 361 21.83 -6.65 -0.72
N THR A 362 22.72 -6.32 -1.64
CA THR A 362 22.49 -5.32 -2.69
C THR A 362 22.79 -5.88 -4.07
N GLY A 363 22.54 -5.10 -5.13
CA GLY A 363 22.86 -5.46 -6.51
C GLY A 363 22.00 -6.60 -7.06
N GLY A 364 22.56 -7.41 -7.97
CA GLY A 364 21.80 -8.42 -8.72
C GLY A 364 21.09 -9.46 -7.86
N ALA A 365 21.67 -9.84 -6.71
CA ALA A 365 21.03 -10.78 -5.78
C ALA A 365 19.76 -10.18 -5.14
N ALA A 366 19.83 -8.91 -4.71
CA ALA A 366 18.66 -8.20 -4.20
C ALA A 366 17.60 -8.00 -5.29
N LYS A 367 17.99 -7.68 -6.53
CA LYS A 367 17.04 -7.59 -7.66
C LYS A 367 16.30 -8.90 -7.89
N ALA A 368 17.04 -10.01 -7.93
CA ALA A 368 16.44 -11.34 -8.08
C ALA A 368 15.45 -11.64 -6.96
N MET A 369 15.79 -11.32 -5.70
CA MET A 369 14.86 -11.45 -4.58
C MET A 369 13.61 -10.58 -4.75
N LYS A 370 13.76 -9.34 -5.22
CA LYS A 370 12.63 -8.41 -5.41
C LYS A 370 11.66 -8.92 -6.47
N ALA A 371 12.17 -9.43 -7.59
CA ALA A 371 11.36 -10.04 -8.65
C ALA A 371 10.48 -11.20 -8.14
N THR A 372 10.93 -11.94 -7.11
CA THR A 372 10.12 -13.03 -6.53
C THR A 372 8.96 -12.56 -5.68
N VAL A 373 8.94 -11.30 -5.21
CA VAL A 373 7.90 -10.80 -4.30
C VAL A 373 6.56 -10.66 -5.03
N GLY A 374 6.53 -9.86 -6.12
CA GLY A 374 5.33 -9.68 -6.92
C GLY A 374 4.87 -10.98 -7.56
N ALA A 375 5.79 -11.74 -8.14
CA ALA A 375 5.49 -13.04 -8.76
C ALA A 375 4.97 -14.07 -7.74
N GLY A 376 5.52 -14.10 -6.53
CA GLY A 376 5.07 -14.98 -5.46
C GLY A 376 3.66 -14.67 -5.01
N HIS A 377 3.30 -13.38 -4.88
CA HIS A 377 1.94 -12.95 -4.59
C HIS A 377 0.97 -13.35 -5.71
N LEU A 378 1.27 -12.98 -6.95
CA LEU A 378 0.46 -13.31 -8.13
C LEU A 378 0.23 -14.82 -8.25
N GLY A 379 1.28 -15.62 -8.08
CA GLY A 379 1.17 -17.08 -8.04
C GLY A 379 0.27 -17.59 -6.92
N SER A 380 0.31 -16.98 -5.74
CA SER A 380 -0.50 -17.39 -4.59
C SER A 380 -2.01 -17.13 -4.76
N VAL A 381 -2.38 -16.15 -5.58
CA VAL A 381 -3.79 -15.83 -5.90
C VAL A 381 -4.26 -16.51 -7.19
N GLY A 382 -3.38 -17.22 -7.90
CA GLY A 382 -3.70 -17.97 -9.12
C GLY A 382 -3.44 -17.22 -10.43
N ALA A 383 -2.88 -16.02 -10.37
CA ALA A 383 -2.53 -15.18 -11.51
C ALA A 383 -1.18 -15.58 -12.15
N VAL A 384 -1.07 -16.84 -12.59
CA VAL A 384 0.21 -17.43 -13.02
C VAL A 384 0.78 -16.77 -14.27
N ARG A 385 -0.07 -16.33 -15.21
CA ARG A 385 0.39 -15.64 -16.43
C ARG A 385 1.06 -14.31 -16.07
N GLN A 386 0.34 -13.48 -15.32
CA GLN A 386 0.84 -12.19 -14.83
C GLN A 386 2.11 -12.36 -13.98
N ALA A 387 2.21 -13.44 -13.18
CA ALA A 387 3.42 -13.74 -12.42
C ALA A 387 4.64 -13.97 -13.33
N VAL A 388 4.47 -14.67 -14.46
CA VAL A 388 5.55 -14.88 -15.45
C VAL A 388 5.89 -13.57 -16.14
N ASP A 389 4.89 -12.84 -16.62
CA ASP A 389 5.07 -11.57 -17.33
C ASP A 389 5.83 -10.55 -16.45
N LEU A 390 5.48 -10.45 -15.16
CA LEU A 390 6.15 -9.57 -14.21
C LEU A 390 7.63 -9.95 -13.97
N VAL A 391 7.94 -11.24 -13.90
CA VAL A 391 9.34 -11.70 -13.77
C VAL A 391 10.14 -11.36 -15.03
N GLU A 392 9.55 -11.52 -16.22
CA GLU A 392 10.21 -11.16 -17.47
C GLU A 392 10.51 -9.66 -17.54
N GLU A 393 9.56 -8.81 -17.14
CA GLU A 393 9.74 -7.35 -17.09
C GLU A 393 10.80 -6.91 -16.06
N GLU A 394 10.80 -7.51 -14.86
CA GLU A 394 11.77 -7.21 -13.80
C GLU A 394 13.20 -7.69 -14.13
N LEU A 395 13.35 -8.83 -14.84
CA LEU A 395 14.65 -9.34 -15.24
C LEU A 395 15.23 -8.61 -16.47
N GLN A 396 14.38 -7.99 -17.28
CA GLN A 396 14.80 -7.05 -18.32
C GLN A 396 15.10 -5.65 -17.75
N ALA A 397 14.92 -5.46 -16.43
CA ALA A 397 15.29 -4.25 -15.68
C ALA A 397 16.66 -4.32 -15.07
#